data_AF-K1YJI7-F1
#
_entry.id   AF-K1YJI7-F1
#
_cell.length_a   1.000
_cell.length_b   1.000
_cell.length_c   1.000
_cell.angle_alpha   90.00
_cell.angle_beta   90.00
_cell.angle_gamma   90.00
#
_symmetry.space_group_name_H-M   'P 1'
#
loop_
_entity.id
_entity.type
_entity.pdbx_description
1 polymer ?
#
loop_
_entity_poly.entity_id
_entity_poly.type
_entity_poly.pdbx_seq_one_letter_code
_entity_poly.pdbx_strand_id
1 'polypeptide(L)' 'MQLICIECKNPVDLVSYPDLDVGHVVECEMCGITLEVSAIDDNNKVTVEVVDEGK' A
#
# COMPACT_ATOMS: atom_id res chain seq x y z
N MET A 1 1.93 6.28 -9.05
CA MET A 1 1.67 6.28 -7.59
C MET A 1 2.85 5.67 -6.88
N GLN A 2 3.14 6.09 -5.66
CA GLN A 2 4.26 5.60 -4.87
C GLN A 2 3.79 5.19 -3.48
N LEU A 3 3.98 3.91 -3.15
CA LEU A 3 3.74 3.35 -1.82
C LEU A 3 5.04 2.74 -1.30
N ILE A 4 5.42 3.09 -0.08
CA ILE A 4 6.51 2.44 0.65
C ILE A 4 5.88 1.65 1.79
N CYS A 5 6.18 0.35 1.86
CA CYS A 5 5.70 -0.51 2.94
C CYS A 5 6.22 0.01 4.29
N ILE A 6 5.31 0.21 5.25
CA ILE A 6 5.69 0.75 6.54
C ILE A 6 6.45 -0.26 7.41
N GLU A 7 6.41 -1.55 7.07
CA GLU A 7 7.12 -2.61 7.80
C GLU A 7 8.52 -2.83 7.23
N CYS A 8 8.63 -3.34 6.00
CA CYS A 8 9.91 -3.71 5.40
C CYS A 8 10.63 -2.55 4.68
N LYS A 9 10.01 -1.36 4.59
CA LYS A 9 10.55 -0.14 3.94
C LYS A 9 10.87 -0.29 2.45
N ASN A 10 10.43 -1.37 1.80
CA ASN A 10 10.54 -1.56 0.36
C ASN A 10 9.40 -0.83 -0.38
N PRO A 11 9.63 -0.39 -1.62
CA PRO A 11 8.54 0.06 -2.50
C PRO A 11 7.59 -1.11 -2.78
N VAL A 12 6.30 -0.83 -2.78
CA VAL A 12 5.23 -1.79 -3.13
C VAL A 12 4.83 -1.56 -4.57
N ASP A 13 4.76 -2.64 -5.36
CA ASP A 13 4.30 -2.54 -6.74
C ASP A 13 2.77 -2.35 -6.81
N LEU A 14 2.37 -1.19 -7.30
CA LEU A 14 0.95 -0.82 -7.46
C LEU A 14 0.41 -1.09 -8.87
N VAL A 15 1.20 -1.68 -9.78
CA VAL A 15 0.77 -1.96 -11.17
C VAL A 15 -0.46 -2.88 -11.21
N SER A 16 -0.60 -3.77 -10.22
CA SER A 16 -1.77 -4.66 -10.07
C SER A 16 -3.05 -3.95 -9.63
N TYR A 17 -2.98 -2.67 -9.28
CA TYR A 17 -4.09 -1.87 -8.75
C TYR A 17 -4.31 -0.62 -9.63
N PRO A 18 -4.78 -0.78 -10.89
CA PRO A 18 -4.94 0.34 -11.83
C PRO A 18 -5.98 1.37 -11.38
N ASP A 19 -6.94 0.96 -10.56
CA ASP A 19 -8.01 1.79 -10.00
C ASP A 19 -7.83 2.00 -8.48
N LEU A 20 -6.57 2.07 -7.99
CA LEU A 20 -6.30 2.25 -6.57
C LEU A 20 -6.94 3.55 -6.05
N ASP A 21 -7.60 3.46 -4.89
CA ASP A 21 -8.34 4.56 -4.28
C ASP A 21 -8.33 4.37 -2.76
N VAL A 22 -8.76 5.39 -2.01
CA VAL A 22 -8.90 5.32 -0.55
C VAL A 22 -9.87 4.19 -0.16
N GLY A 23 -9.48 3.39 0.83
CA GLY A 23 -10.18 2.19 1.28
C GLY A 23 -9.82 0.92 0.51
N HIS A 24 -9.00 1.00 -0.55
CA HIS A 24 -8.46 -0.21 -1.18
C HIS A 24 -7.40 -0.87 -0.32
N VAL A 25 -7.38 -2.20 -0.40
CA VAL A 25 -6.44 -3.05 0.32
C VAL A 25 -5.36 -3.54 -0.64
N VAL A 26 -4.11 -3.40 -0.22
CA VAL A 26 -2.90 -3.71 -0.95
C VAL A 26 -2.03 -4.64 -0.11
N GLU A 27 -1.64 -5.78 -0.66
CA GLU A 27 -0.66 -6.66 -0.02
C GLU A 27 0.76 -6.29 -0.48
N CYS A 28 1.71 -6.22 0.46
CA CYS A 28 3.12 -6.03 0.12
C CYS A 28 3.74 -7.35 -0.35
N GLU A 29 4.12 -7.44 -1.62
CA GLU A 29 4.72 -8.66 -2.20
C GLU A 29 6.06 -9.09 -1.55
N MET A 30 6.71 -8.18 -0.81
CA MET A 30 8.01 -8.43 -0.19
C MET A 30 7.92 -9.05 1.21
N CYS A 31 6.91 -8.69 2.01
CA CYS A 31 6.78 -9.16 3.39
C CYS A 31 5.40 -9.72 3.76
N GLY A 32 4.42 -9.66 2.84
CA GLY A 32 3.11 -10.30 2.99
C GLY A 32 2.11 -9.57 3.88
N ILE A 33 2.45 -8.39 4.41
CA ILE A 33 1.50 -7.61 5.20
C ILE A 33 0.43 -6.99 4.31
N THR A 34 -0.74 -6.80 4.89
CA THR A 34 -1.88 -6.18 4.23
C THR A 34 -2.04 -4.74 4.72
N LEU A 35 -2.10 -3.83 3.76
CA LEU A 35 -2.13 -2.39 3.95
C LEU A 35 -3.43 -1.83 3.36
N GLU A 36 -4.15 -0.99 4.08
CA GLU A 36 -5.31 -0.26 3.55
C GLU A 36 -4.92 1.17 3.20
N VAL A 37 -5.30 1.66 2.03
CA VAL A 37 -5.03 3.03 1.58
C VAL A 37 -5.91 4.00 2.36
N SER A 38 -5.28 4.85 3.18
CA SER A 38 -5.99 5.88 3.97
C SER A 38 -6.01 7.24 3.30
N ALA A 39 -5.02 7.54 2.45
CA ALA A 39 -4.99 8.78 1.67
C ALA A 39 -4.09 8.65 0.43
N ILE A 40 -4.40 9.42 -0.61
CA ILE A 40 -3.56 9.62 -1.79
C ILE A 40 -3.37 11.14 -1.95
N ASP A 41 -2.12 11.61 -1.98
CA ASP A 41 -1.82 13.03 -2.13
C ASP A 41 -1.75 13.49 -3.60
N ASP A 42 -1.70 14.81 -3.82
CA ASP A 42 -1.57 15.41 -5.16
C ASP A 42 -0.28 15.02 -5.91
N ASN A 43 0.72 14.49 -5.19
CA ASN A 43 1.97 13.98 -5.76
C ASN A 43 1.93 12.46 -6.01
N ASN A 44 0.76 11.83 -5.91
CA ASN A 44 0.54 10.39 -6.02
C ASN A 44 1.26 9.54 -4.96
N LYS A 45 1.60 10.11 -3.81
CA LYS A 45 2.08 9.37 -2.65
C LYS A 45 0.90 8.75 -1.93
N VAL A 46 1.00 7.44 -1.72
CA VAL A 46 -0.04 6.65 -1.05
C VAL A 46 0.33 6.52 0.42
N THR A 47 -0.59 6.91 1.29
CA THR A 47 -0.51 6.68 2.73
C THR A 47 -1.39 5.49 3.06
N VAL A 48 -0.89 4.61 3.93
CA VAL A 48 -1.56 3.36 4.28
C VAL A 48 -1.56 3.14 5.78
N GLU A 49 -2.48 2.30 6.23
CA GLU A 49 -2.55 1.75 7.58
C GLU A 49 -2.45 0.23 7.52
N VAL A 50 -1.85 -0.40 8.53
CA VAL A 50 -1.76 -1.87 8.59
C VAL A 50 -3.10 -2.41 9.05
N VAL A 51 -3.69 -3.30 8.25
CA VAL A 51 -4.97 -3.94 8.55
C VAL A 51 -4.85 -5.42 8.86
N ASP A 52 -3.81 -6.08 8.34
CA ASP A 52 -3.44 -7.45 8.71
C ASP A 52 -1.91 -7.60 8.62
N GLU A 53 -1.28 -8.14 9.67
CA GLU A 53 0.17 -8.34 9.74
C GLU A 53 0.65 -9.53 8.90
N GLY A 54 -0.24 -10.23 8.18
CA GLY A 54 0.09 -11.46 7.48
C GLY A 54 0.39 -12.58 8.48
N LYS A 55 0.28 -13.84 8.04
CA LYS A 55 0.56 -15.01 8.89
C LYS A 55 2.02 -15.40 8.92
#